data_AF-A0A6C0D7Q5-F1
#
_entry.id   AF-A0A6C0D7Q5-F1
#
_cell.length_a   1.000
_cell.length_b   1.000
_cell.length_c   1.000
_cell.angle_alpha   90.00
_cell.angle_beta   90.00
_cell.angle_gamma   90.00
#
_symmetry.space_group_name_H-M   'P 1'
#
loop_
_entity.id
_entity.type
_entity.pdbx_description
1 polymer ?
#
loop_
_entity_poly.entity_id
_entity_poly.type
_entity_poly.pdbx_seq_one_letter_code
_entity_poly.pdbx_strand_id
1 'polypeptide(L)'
;MSANSNYMNYFYLILIIVVLMFLYNRYEDKNARNQDRNYDGIQNYLLSDPSLANITKPILWIPIQYEYNSRNWISFGSRSSFELNQPYIYLTVRSIINQCDDSFHICLIDDDSFEKLIPGWEVNMKIISEPIKDYMRSLAISKLLYMYGGMVVPPSFLCMRDLIEMYSMGTSDGKMFICETVDRNITATNHEFYPDINFMGSIKESPVMQELIDFMQRTISSDYTSQLEFLGEFNRWCDCRVKRGQIRQIPGKMIGVKTMDDEMILVDNLLSNDYIDLYPKTYGIYIPAKEILNRRHYEWFARLSPKQVLESNIIISKYILLATTPDSKQGTIEAMENKPKNWIGYWQVPSGFGLWGMKPIPFATHLIRKDTDPKP
;
A
#
# COMPACT_ATOMS: atom_id res chain seq x y z
N MET A 1 1.48 -64.41 -22.34
CA MET A 1 0.28 -63.75 -21.76
C MET A 1 0.62 -62.60 -20.80
N SER A 2 1.81 -61.97 -20.89
CA SER A 2 2.19 -60.82 -20.03
C SER A 2 2.14 -59.45 -20.74
N ALA A 3 2.04 -59.42 -22.07
CA ALA A 3 1.98 -58.16 -22.82
C ALA A 3 0.65 -57.39 -22.62
N ASN A 4 -0.49 -58.08 -22.61
CA ASN A 4 -1.81 -57.45 -22.44
C ASN A 4 -2.01 -56.77 -21.08
N SER A 5 -1.43 -57.30 -20.00
CA SER A 5 -1.52 -56.68 -18.67
C SER A 5 -0.78 -55.34 -18.62
N ASN A 6 0.30 -55.19 -19.38
CA ASN A 6 1.07 -53.94 -19.43
C ASN A 6 0.29 -52.86 -20.20
N TYR A 7 -0.34 -53.19 -21.33
CA TYR A 7 -1.16 -52.23 -22.09
C TYR A 7 -2.37 -51.71 -21.30
N MET A 8 -3.04 -52.58 -20.53
CA MET A 8 -4.13 -52.17 -19.66
C MET A 8 -3.67 -51.23 -18.54
N ASN A 9 -2.50 -51.50 -17.94
CA ASN A 9 -1.92 -50.62 -16.93
C ASN A 9 -1.57 -49.23 -17.48
N TYR A 10 -1.00 -49.15 -18.70
CA TYR A 10 -0.74 -47.87 -19.36
C TYR A 10 -2.03 -47.10 -19.67
N PHE A 11 -3.10 -47.79 -20.08
CA PHE A 11 -4.39 -47.17 -20.32
C PHE A 11 -5.00 -46.55 -19.05
N TYR A 12 -4.97 -47.26 -17.92
CA TYR A 12 -5.45 -46.72 -16.64
C TYR A 12 -4.61 -45.53 -16.17
N LEU A 13 -3.29 -45.56 -16.41
CA LEU A 13 -2.40 -44.46 -16.04
C LEU A 13 -2.68 -43.20 -16.87
N ILE A 14 -2.93 -43.35 -18.18
CA ILE A 14 -3.37 -42.24 -19.05
C ILE A 14 -4.73 -41.70 -18.60
N LEU A 15 -5.67 -42.58 -18.25
CA LEU A 15 -6.99 -42.16 -17.79
C LEU A 15 -6.91 -41.36 -16.48
N ILE A 16 -6.06 -41.78 -15.53
CA ILE A 16 -5.80 -41.03 -14.29
C ILE A 16 -5.18 -39.66 -14.60
N ILE A 17 -4.21 -39.58 -15.51
CA ILE A 17 -3.60 -38.31 -15.92
C ILE A 17 -4.64 -37.36 -16.54
N VAL A 18 -5.53 -37.87 -17.41
CA VAL A 18 -6.60 -37.06 -18.01
C VAL A 18 -7.58 -36.54 -16.96
N VAL A 19 -7.95 -37.38 -15.97
CA VAL A 19 -8.81 -36.96 -14.86
C VAL A 19 -8.12 -35.92 -13.98
N LEU A 20 -6.83 -36.11 -13.65
CA LEU A 20 -6.06 -35.13 -12.88
C LEU A 20 -5.89 -33.81 -13.63
N MET A 21 -5.65 -33.86 -14.94
CA MET A 21 -5.56 -32.66 -15.79
C MET A 21 -6.90 -31.92 -15.85
N PHE A 22 -8.02 -32.64 -15.94
CA PHE A 22 -9.36 -32.03 -15.91
C PHE A 22 -9.66 -31.37 -14.55
N LEU A 23 -9.31 -32.04 -13.44
CA LEU A 23 -9.48 -31.49 -12.09
C LEU A 23 -8.57 -30.27 -11.86
N TYR A 24 -7.33 -30.32 -12.34
CA TYR A 24 -6.38 -29.21 -12.26
C TYR A 24 -6.89 -27.98 -13.04
N ASN A 25 -7.33 -28.17 -14.29
CA ASN A 25 -7.89 -27.08 -15.09
C ASN A 25 -9.13 -26.46 -14.43
N ARG A 26 -10.02 -27.30 -13.87
CA ARG A 26 -11.21 -26.80 -13.16
C ARG A 26 -10.85 -26.06 -11.86
N TYR A 27 -9.79 -26.46 -11.19
CA TYR A 27 -9.26 -25.76 -10.02
C TYR A 27 -8.65 -24.41 -10.40
N GLU A 28 -7.85 -24.36 -11.46
CA GLU A 28 -7.29 -23.12 -12.01
C GLU A 28 -8.39 -22.16 -12.47
N ASP A 29 -9.40 -22.64 -13.21
CA ASP A 29 -10.55 -21.82 -13.64
C ASP A 29 -11.32 -21.23 -12.45
N LYS A 30 -11.45 -22.00 -11.36
CA LYS A 30 -12.10 -21.53 -10.14
C LYS A 30 -11.25 -20.47 -9.43
N ASN A 31 -9.94 -20.63 -9.41
CA ASN A 31 -9.01 -19.66 -8.83
C ASN A 31 -8.97 -18.35 -9.63
N ALA A 32 -8.89 -18.44 -10.97
CA ALA A 32 -8.91 -17.28 -11.86
C ALA A 32 -10.21 -16.46 -11.65
N ARG A 33 -11.37 -17.13 -11.66
CA ARG A 33 -12.66 -16.47 -11.40
C ARG A 33 -12.76 -15.84 -10.01
N ASN A 34 -12.13 -16.42 -8.99
CA ASN A 34 -12.12 -15.85 -7.64
C ASN A 34 -11.20 -14.63 -7.53
N GLN A 35 -10.10 -14.59 -8.28
CA GLN A 35 -9.24 -13.42 -8.38
C GLN A 35 -9.97 -12.28 -9.11
N ASP A 36 -10.58 -12.56 -10.26
CA ASP A 36 -11.32 -11.54 -11.05
C ASP A 36 -12.47 -10.92 -10.26
N ARG A 37 -13.28 -11.74 -9.57
CA ARG A 37 -14.38 -11.21 -8.71
C ARG A 37 -13.91 -10.29 -7.60
N ASN A 38 -12.71 -10.52 -7.06
CA ASN A 38 -12.13 -9.62 -6.06
C ASN A 38 -11.80 -8.26 -6.71
N TYR A 39 -11.25 -8.25 -7.92
CA TYR A 39 -10.96 -7.01 -8.66
C TYR A 39 -12.23 -6.23 -9.02
N ASP A 40 -13.29 -6.91 -9.46
CA ASP A 40 -14.58 -6.30 -9.81
C ASP A 40 -15.22 -5.51 -8.65
N GLY A 41 -15.00 -5.94 -7.40
CA GLY A 41 -15.55 -5.28 -6.23
C GLY A 41 -15.05 -3.84 -6.03
N ILE A 42 -13.80 -3.56 -6.40
CA ILE A 42 -13.21 -2.21 -6.32
C ILE A 42 -13.74 -1.32 -7.46
N GLN A 43 -14.06 -1.91 -8.61
CA GLN A 43 -14.57 -1.17 -9.76
C GLN A 43 -15.93 -0.52 -9.48
N ASN A 44 -16.73 -1.06 -8.55
CA ASN A 44 -17.97 -0.43 -8.09
C ASN A 44 -17.75 0.90 -7.35
N TYR A 45 -16.53 1.14 -6.83
CA TYR A 45 -16.12 2.39 -6.20
C TYR A 45 -15.44 3.36 -7.17
N LEU A 46 -15.20 2.94 -8.42
CA LEU A 46 -14.82 3.85 -9.50
C LEU A 46 -16.07 4.63 -9.92
N LEU A 47 -15.96 5.95 -9.89
CA LEU A 47 -17.06 6.90 -10.05
C LEU A 47 -17.94 6.59 -11.27
N SER A 48 -19.17 6.15 -11.00
CA SER A 48 -20.23 6.00 -12.01
C SER A 48 -21.38 7.01 -11.83
N ASP A 49 -21.52 7.65 -10.65
CA ASP A 49 -22.67 8.53 -10.37
C ASP A 49 -22.31 10.00 -10.10
N PRO A 50 -22.94 10.96 -10.79
CA PRO A 50 -22.67 12.40 -10.68
C PRO A 50 -23.34 13.11 -9.49
N SER A 51 -23.89 12.39 -8.50
CA SER A 51 -24.69 13.00 -7.42
C SER A 51 -23.93 13.30 -6.12
N LEU A 52 -22.67 13.76 -6.23
CA LEU A 52 -21.84 14.16 -5.08
C LEU A 52 -22.45 15.28 -4.20
N ALA A 53 -23.47 15.98 -4.71
CA ALA A 53 -24.16 17.05 -3.99
C ALA A 53 -25.02 16.60 -2.81
N ASN A 54 -25.45 15.32 -2.77
CA ASN A 54 -26.37 14.81 -1.75
C ASN A 54 -25.72 13.88 -0.72
N ILE A 55 -24.38 13.87 -0.64
CA ILE A 55 -23.66 12.97 0.26
C ILE A 55 -23.65 13.54 1.68
N THR A 56 -24.07 12.72 2.65
CA THR A 56 -24.07 13.07 4.08
C THR A 56 -22.77 12.71 4.79
N LYS A 57 -22.04 11.71 4.29
CA LYS A 57 -20.75 11.25 4.83
C LYS A 57 -19.58 12.11 4.31
N PRO A 58 -18.49 12.30 5.07
CA PRO A 58 -17.28 12.89 4.52
C PRO A 58 -16.73 12.02 3.37
N ILE A 59 -16.12 12.67 2.38
CA ILE A 59 -15.59 11.96 1.19
C ILE A 59 -14.14 11.55 1.46
N LEU A 60 -13.82 10.31 1.08
CA LEU A 60 -12.47 9.75 1.12
C LEU A 60 -11.94 9.63 -0.31
N TRP A 61 -11.02 10.51 -0.67
CA TRP A 61 -10.44 10.58 -2.01
C TRP A 61 -9.19 9.70 -2.10
N ILE A 62 -9.20 8.72 -3.00
CA ILE A 62 -8.07 7.82 -3.23
C ILE A 62 -7.60 8.00 -4.68
N PRO A 63 -6.50 8.76 -4.90
CA PRO A 63 -5.98 8.97 -6.24
C PRO A 63 -5.24 7.73 -6.74
N ILE A 64 -5.69 7.19 -7.86
CA ILE A 64 -5.05 6.07 -8.56
C ILE A 64 -4.35 6.62 -9.80
N GLN A 65 -3.05 6.34 -9.91
CA GLN A 65 -2.21 6.79 -11.01
C GLN A 65 -1.97 5.64 -11.98
N TYR A 66 -2.48 5.78 -13.20
CA TYR A 66 -2.23 4.84 -14.29
C TYR A 66 -1.05 5.34 -15.13
N GLU A 67 0.12 4.76 -14.89
CA GLU A 67 1.35 5.11 -15.59
C GLU A 67 1.77 4.01 -16.56
N TYR A 68 2.36 4.43 -17.68
CA TYR A 68 2.98 3.50 -18.61
C TYR A 68 4.10 2.72 -17.91
N ASN A 69 4.03 1.39 -17.96
CA ASN A 69 5.04 0.54 -17.34
C ASN A 69 5.19 -0.81 -18.05
N SER A 70 6.31 -1.48 -17.77
CA SER A 70 6.67 -2.78 -18.35
C SER A 70 6.61 -3.93 -17.33
N ARG A 71 5.94 -3.71 -16.18
CA ARG A 71 5.84 -4.69 -15.09
C ARG A 71 4.98 -5.89 -15.49
N ASN A 72 3.88 -5.64 -16.21
CA ASN A 72 3.03 -6.66 -16.83
C ASN A 72 2.82 -6.33 -18.32
N TRP A 73 2.89 -7.34 -19.18
CA TRP A 73 2.77 -7.18 -20.63
C TRP A 73 1.40 -7.67 -21.09
N ILE A 74 0.63 -6.82 -21.79
CA ILE A 74 -0.67 -7.22 -22.37
C ILE A 74 -0.48 -8.40 -23.34
N SER A 75 0.62 -8.39 -24.07
CA SER A 75 1.08 -9.50 -24.89
C SER A 75 2.59 -9.44 -25.07
N PHE A 76 3.21 -10.56 -25.46
CA PHE A 76 4.65 -10.62 -25.75
C PHE A 76 5.11 -9.53 -26.74
N GLY A 77 4.24 -9.13 -27.68
CA GLY A 77 4.53 -8.07 -28.64
C GLY A 77 4.44 -6.65 -28.06
N SER A 78 3.52 -6.40 -27.11
CA SER A 78 3.30 -5.07 -26.52
C SER A 78 4.40 -4.67 -25.54
N ARG A 79 4.99 -5.63 -24.81
CA ARG A 79 6.09 -5.44 -23.84
C ARG A 79 5.81 -4.42 -22.71
N SER A 80 4.56 -3.98 -22.57
CA SER A 80 4.17 -2.90 -21.68
C SER A 80 2.65 -2.85 -21.50
N SER A 81 2.20 -2.01 -20.56
CA SER A 81 0.79 -1.70 -20.31
C SER A 81 0.65 -0.36 -19.58
N PHE A 82 -0.58 0.13 -19.48
CA PHE A 82 -0.96 1.29 -18.66
C PHE A 82 -1.69 0.87 -17.36
N GLU A 83 -1.80 -0.44 -17.11
CA GLU A 83 -2.37 -0.97 -15.88
C GLU A 83 -1.47 -0.64 -14.70
N LEU A 84 -2.06 -0.48 -13.50
CA LEU A 84 -1.31 -0.13 -12.30
C LEU A 84 -0.14 -1.09 -12.02
N ASN A 85 -0.37 -2.40 -12.23
CA ASN A 85 0.62 -3.48 -12.09
C ASN A 85 1.37 -3.45 -10.76
N GLN A 86 0.65 -3.13 -9.69
CA GLN A 86 1.13 -3.14 -8.30
C GLN A 86 0.08 -3.82 -7.43
N PRO A 87 0.02 -5.17 -7.41
CA PRO A 87 -1.10 -5.87 -6.77
C PRO A 87 -1.21 -5.65 -5.25
N TYR A 88 -0.13 -5.24 -4.58
CA TYR A 88 -0.20 -4.84 -3.17
C TYR A 88 -1.07 -3.57 -2.97
N ILE A 89 -1.12 -2.65 -3.95
CA ILE A 89 -1.97 -1.46 -3.88
C ILE A 89 -3.45 -1.86 -3.87
N TYR A 90 -3.81 -2.91 -4.61
CA TYR A 90 -5.17 -3.45 -4.55
C TYR A 90 -5.53 -3.92 -3.13
N LEU A 91 -4.59 -4.59 -2.42
CA LEU A 91 -4.80 -5.03 -1.04
C LEU A 91 -4.92 -3.84 -0.07
N THR A 92 -4.11 -2.79 -0.23
CA THR A 92 -4.18 -1.59 0.62
C THR A 92 -5.45 -0.79 0.36
N VAL A 93 -5.84 -0.57 -0.90
CA VAL A 93 -7.12 0.09 -1.23
C VAL A 93 -8.30 -0.72 -0.69
N ARG A 94 -8.27 -2.05 -0.81
CA ARG A 94 -9.29 -2.92 -0.20
C ARG A 94 -9.33 -2.76 1.32
N SER A 95 -8.19 -2.65 1.98
CA SER A 95 -8.14 -2.40 3.43
C SER A 95 -8.78 -1.06 3.80
N ILE A 96 -8.56 0.00 3.01
CA ILE A 96 -9.19 1.31 3.21
C ILE A 96 -10.71 1.18 3.09
N ILE A 97 -11.19 0.51 2.02
CA ILE A 97 -12.62 0.28 1.81
C ILE A 97 -13.23 -0.47 2.99
N ASN A 98 -12.67 -1.61 3.35
CA ASN A 98 -13.19 -2.45 4.42
C ASN A 98 -13.31 -1.72 5.77
N GLN A 99 -12.38 -0.79 6.07
CA GLN A 99 -12.37 -0.08 7.35
C GLN A 99 -13.18 1.22 7.34
N CYS A 100 -13.41 1.82 6.17
CA CYS A 100 -13.98 3.18 6.08
C CYS A 100 -15.34 3.26 5.36
N ASP A 101 -15.84 2.20 4.71
CA ASP A 101 -17.09 2.23 3.91
C ASP A 101 -18.34 2.64 4.73
N ASP A 102 -18.36 2.28 6.02
CA ASP A 102 -19.43 2.65 6.94
C ASP A 102 -19.42 4.15 7.28
N SER A 103 -18.23 4.77 7.38
CA SER A 103 -18.06 6.15 7.88
C SER A 103 -17.84 7.19 6.79
N PHE A 104 -17.29 6.80 5.64
CA PHE A 104 -16.97 7.68 4.52
C PHE A 104 -17.74 7.31 3.26
N HIS A 105 -17.86 8.27 2.35
CA HIS A 105 -18.14 7.98 0.95
C HIS A 105 -16.80 7.86 0.21
N ILE A 106 -16.46 6.66 -0.26
CA ILE A 106 -15.14 6.39 -0.84
C ILE A 106 -15.19 6.65 -2.34
N CYS A 107 -14.28 7.49 -2.83
CA CYS A 107 -14.15 7.84 -4.24
C CYS A 107 -12.74 7.51 -4.73
N LEU A 108 -12.66 6.53 -5.63
CA LEU A 108 -11.46 6.29 -6.40
C LEU A 108 -11.43 7.26 -7.58
N ILE A 109 -10.35 8.03 -7.70
CA ILE A 109 -10.21 9.06 -8.72
C ILE A 109 -8.95 8.85 -9.54
N ASP A 110 -9.07 9.14 -10.82
CA ASP A 110 -7.98 9.10 -11.80
C ASP A 110 -7.92 10.40 -12.60
N ASP A 111 -6.97 10.49 -13.53
CA ASP A 111 -6.77 11.68 -14.36
C ASP A 111 -8.03 12.04 -15.20
N ASP A 112 -8.82 11.04 -15.62
CA ASP A 112 -10.06 11.22 -16.40
C ASP A 112 -11.25 11.66 -15.52
N SER A 113 -11.18 11.44 -14.21
CA SER A 113 -12.20 11.84 -13.25
C SER A 113 -12.25 13.36 -13.05
N PHE A 114 -11.13 14.06 -13.22
CA PHE A 114 -11.05 15.50 -12.95
C PHE A 114 -11.96 16.34 -13.85
N GLU A 115 -12.10 15.98 -15.13
CA GLU A 115 -12.99 16.66 -16.08
C GLU A 115 -14.46 16.57 -15.65
N LYS A 116 -14.86 15.46 -15.02
CA LYS A 116 -16.24 15.23 -14.56
C LYS A 116 -16.54 15.92 -13.24
N LEU A 117 -15.54 15.99 -12.36
CA LEU A 117 -15.70 16.43 -10.97
C LEU A 117 -15.41 17.92 -10.76
N ILE A 118 -14.56 18.52 -11.59
CA ILE A 118 -14.10 19.90 -11.40
C ILE A 118 -14.73 20.78 -12.49
N PRO A 119 -15.71 21.64 -12.15
CA PRO A 119 -16.28 22.57 -13.12
C PRO A 119 -15.20 23.49 -13.71
N GLY A 120 -15.18 23.61 -15.04
CA GLY A 120 -14.20 24.43 -15.76
C GLY A 120 -12.80 23.81 -15.84
N TRP A 121 -12.66 22.50 -15.61
CA TRP A 121 -11.39 21.81 -15.85
C TRP A 121 -11.17 21.55 -17.34
N GLU A 122 -10.38 22.41 -17.99
CA GLU A 122 -10.08 22.32 -19.43
C GLU A 122 -8.73 21.62 -19.72
N VAL A 123 -8.02 21.18 -18.67
CA VAL A 123 -6.66 20.65 -18.80
C VAL A 123 -6.67 19.18 -19.20
N ASN A 124 -6.13 18.88 -20.37
CA ASN A 124 -5.95 17.51 -20.82
C ASN A 124 -4.70 16.85 -20.19
N MET A 125 -4.92 16.04 -19.15
CA MET A 125 -3.87 15.33 -18.41
C MET A 125 -3.09 14.31 -19.24
N LYS A 126 -3.64 13.83 -20.37
CA LYS A 126 -2.97 12.84 -21.24
C LYS A 126 -1.81 13.44 -22.04
N ILE A 127 -1.84 14.75 -22.29
CA ILE A 127 -0.84 15.46 -23.11
C ILE A 127 0.32 15.96 -22.25
N ILE A 128 0.07 16.23 -20.96
CA ILE A 128 1.09 16.75 -20.04
C ILE A 128 2.13 15.67 -19.75
N SER A 129 3.39 16.06 -19.58
CA SER A 129 4.49 15.18 -19.16
C SER A 129 4.86 15.39 -17.69
N GLU A 130 5.54 14.40 -17.10
CA GLU A 130 6.16 14.59 -15.78
C GLU A 130 7.28 15.64 -15.85
N PRO A 131 7.53 16.42 -14.77
CA PRO A 131 6.90 16.36 -13.43
C PRO A 131 5.63 17.23 -13.28
N ILE A 132 5.27 18.00 -14.32
CA ILE A 132 4.14 18.95 -14.27
C ILE A 132 2.82 18.22 -14.03
N LYS A 133 2.69 17.00 -14.59
CA LYS A 133 1.49 16.17 -14.42
C LYS A 133 1.22 15.87 -12.94
N ASP A 134 2.22 15.46 -12.17
CA ASP A 134 2.09 15.26 -10.72
C ASP A 134 1.66 16.52 -9.96
N TYR A 135 2.17 17.70 -10.36
CA TYR A 135 1.75 18.96 -9.75
C TYR A 135 0.30 19.32 -10.09
N MET A 136 -0.12 19.06 -11.33
CA MET A 136 -1.51 19.26 -11.77
C MET A 136 -2.47 18.30 -11.08
N ARG A 137 -2.08 17.04 -10.84
CA ARG A 137 -2.86 16.10 -10.01
C ARG A 137 -3.03 16.64 -8.59
N SER A 138 -1.94 17.06 -7.96
CA SER A 138 -1.97 17.63 -6.61
C SER A 138 -2.87 18.87 -6.51
N LEU A 139 -2.84 19.73 -7.53
CA LEU A 139 -3.73 20.89 -7.64
C LEU A 139 -5.19 20.46 -7.82
N ALA A 140 -5.48 19.48 -8.67
CA ALA A 140 -6.82 18.95 -8.88
C ALA A 140 -7.41 18.38 -7.58
N ILE A 141 -6.63 17.60 -6.83
CA ILE A 141 -7.00 17.08 -5.51
C ILE A 141 -7.31 18.21 -4.53
N SER A 142 -6.47 19.24 -4.49
CA SER A 142 -6.69 20.40 -3.61
C SER A 142 -8.00 21.12 -3.95
N LYS A 143 -8.31 21.27 -5.25
CA LYS A 143 -9.61 21.81 -5.71
C LYS A 143 -10.78 20.93 -5.32
N LEU A 144 -10.67 19.60 -5.41
CA LEU A 144 -11.71 18.68 -4.95
C LEU A 144 -11.97 18.84 -3.44
N LEU A 145 -10.91 18.89 -2.63
CA LEU A 145 -11.02 19.13 -1.19
C LEU A 145 -11.66 20.48 -0.88
N TYR A 146 -11.39 21.52 -1.66
CA TYR A 146 -12.05 22.81 -1.49
C TYR A 146 -13.54 22.76 -1.83
N MET A 147 -13.93 22.15 -2.94
CA MET A 147 -15.33 22.14 -3.40
C MET A 147 -16.23 21.20 -2.60
N TYR A 148 -15.71 20.03 -2.22
CA TYR A 148 -16.49 18.96 -1.63
C TYR A 148 -16.09 18.61 -0.19
N GLY A 149 -14.92 19.06 0.27
CA GLY A 149 -14.35 18.63 1.55
C GLY A 149 -13.85 17.20 1.52
N GLY A 150 -13.67 16.64 2.72
CA GLY A 150 -13.18 15.28 2.92
C GLY A 150 -11.68 15.21 3.10
N MET A 151 -11.09 14.06 2.82
CA MET A 151 -9.65 13.84 2.98
C MET A 151 -9.09 12.99 1.84
N VAL A 152 -7.83 13.25 1.48
CA VAL A 152 -7.07 12.45 0.53
C VAL A 152 -6.24 11.42 1.29
N VAL A 153 -6.30 10.17 0.84
CA VAL A 153 -5.51 9.05 1.36
C VAL A 153 -4.69 8.45 0.23
N PRO A 154 -3.38 8.30 0.39
CA PRO A 154 -2.55 7.61 -0.59
C PRO A 154 -3.04 6.17 -0.82
N PRO A 155 -3.09 5.69 -2.07
CA PRO A 155 -3.57 4.33 -2.36
C PRO A 155 -2.67 3.24 -1.76
N SER A 156 -1.41 3.55 -1.45
CA SER A 156 -0.46 2.67 -0.79
C SER A 156 -0.57 2.64 0.74
N PHE A 157 -1.55 3.33 1.32
CA PHE A 157 -1.80 3.30 2.75
C PHE A 157 -2.54 2.01 3.16
N LEU A 158 -1.90 1.19 3.98
CA LEU A 158 -2.52 0.01 4.58
C LEU A 158 -3.38 0.44 5.77
N CYS A 159 -4.69 0.47 5.60
CA CYS A 159 -5.63 0.90 6.63
C CYS A 159 -5.99 -0.26 7.56
N MET A 160 -5.75 -0.08 8.86
CA MET A 160 -6.03 -1.06 9.91
C MET A 160 -7.22 -0.64 10.79
N ARG A 161 -7.56 0.65 10.79
CA ARG A 161 -8.67 1.23 11.56
C ARG A 161 -9.35 2.34 10.77
N ASP A 162 -10.63 2.56 11.06
CA ASP A 162 -11.41 3.65 10.49
C ASP A 162 -10.73 5.02 10.72
N LEU A 163 -10.70 5.84 9.67
CA LEU A 163 -10.07 7.15 9.64
C LEU A 163 -10.98 8.28 10.15
N ILE A 164 -12.21 7.99 10.53
CA ILE A 164 -13.19 9.02 10.92
C ILE A 164 -12.73 9.82 12.13
N GLU A 165 -12.14 9.15 13.13
CA GLU A 165 -11.58 9.81 14.31
C GLU A 165 -10.44 10.77 13.94
N MET A 166 -9.57 10.35 13.00
CA MET A 166 -8.49 11.19 12.48
C MET A 166 -9.03 12.39 11.72
N TYR A 167 -10.05 12.18 10.89
CA TYR A 167 -10.70 13.23 10.12
C TYR A 167 -11.37 14.26 11.02
N SER A 168 -12.19 13.82 11.98
CA SER A 168 -12.87 14.72 12.93
C SER A 168 -11.88 15.46 13.83
N MET A 169 -10.81 14.80 14.27
CA MET A 169 -9.73 15.45 15.01
C MET A 169 -8.97 16.45 14.13
N GLY A 170 -8.70 16.11 12.88
CA GLY A 170 -7.98 16.98 11.95
C GLY A 170 -8.76 18.25 11.59
N THR A 171 -10.07 18.09 11.39
CA THR A 171 -10.97 19.15 10.91
C THR A 171 -11.69 19.93 12.01
N SER A 172 -11.40 19.64 13.27
CA SER A 172 -11.99 20.41 14.38
C SER A 172 -11.65 21.89 14.24
N ASP A 173 -12.57 22.74 14.68
CA ASP A 173 -12.47 24.20 14.56
C ASP A 173 -12.48 24.72 13.11
N GLY A 174 -12.96 23.89 12.16
CA GLY A 174 -13.03 24.23 10.74
C GLY A 174 -11.67 24.37 10.06
N LYS A 175 -10.62 23.77 10.65
CA LYS A 175 -9.26 23.82 10.11
C LYS A 175 -9.05 22.72 9.09
N MET A 176 -8.07 22.91 8.20
CA MET A 176 -7.51 21.81 7.43
C MET A 176 -6.42 21.11 8.24
N PHE A 177 -6.19 19.83 7.94
CA PHE A 177 -5.09 19.06 8.50
C PHE A 177 -4.21 18.44 7.43
N ILE A 178 -2.98 18.15 7.81
CA ILE A 178 -1.98 17.50 6.97
C ILE A 178 -1.24 16.46 7.81
N CYS A 179 -0.93 15.32 7.20
CA CYS A 179 -0.16 14.29 7.88
C CYS A 179 1.34 14.53 7.68
N GLU A 180 2.09 14.19 8.71
CA GLU A 180 3.54 14.20 8.71
C GLU A 180 4.08 12.87 8.14
N THR A 181 4.85 12.92 7.05
CA THR A 181 5.49 11.75 6.43
C THR A 181 7.02 11.89 6.44
N VAL A 182 7.73 10.86 5.97
CA VAL A 182 9.19 10.87 5.85
C VAL A 182 9.60 11.88 4.78
N ASP A 183 10.50 12.80 5.13
CA ASP A 183 10.97 13.80 4.18
C ASP A 183 12.00 13.24 3.20
N ARG A 184 11.82 13.56 1.91
CA ARG A 184 12.70 13.17 0.82
C ARG A 184 13.21 14.36 -0.01
N ASN A 185 12.80 15.58 0.34
CA ASN A 185 13.23 16.79 -0.36
C ASN A 185 14.45 17.41 0.36
N ILE A 186 14.97 18.55 -0.10
CA ILE A 186 16.15 19.19 0.51
C ILE A 186 15.98 19.51 2.02
N THR A 187 14.74 19.68 2.50
CA THR A 187 14.46 19.88 3.93
C THR A 187 14.79 18.65 4.79
N ALA A 188 14.98 17.47 4.18
CA ALA A 188 15.41 16.25 4.86
C ALA A 188 16.79 16.39 5.53
N THR A 189 17.58 17.38 5.10
CA THR A 189 18.87 17.72 5.74
C THR A 189 18.71 18.16 7.19
N ASN A 190 17.59 18.79 7.53
CA ASN A 190 17.33 19.37 8.85
C ASN A 190 16.16 18.69 9.58
N HIS A 191 15.26 18.04 8.85
CA HIS A 191 14.04 17.46 9.38
C HIS A 191 13.82 16.08 8.79
N GLU A 192 13.76 15.04 9.64
CA GLU A 192 13.47 13.68 9.17
C GLU A 192 12.03 13.50 8.69
N PHE A 193 11.13 14.32 9.23
CA PHE A 193 9.70 14.22 9.01
C PHE A 193 9.12 15.59 8.66
N TYR A 194 8.17 15.61 7.73
CA TYR A 194 7.65 16.86 7.18
C TYR A 194 6.18 16.72 6.73
N PRO A 195 5.40 17.81 6.68
CA PRO A 195 4.02 17.77 6.18
C PRO A 195 3.96 17.38 4.70
N ASP A 196 3.02 16.51 4.33
CA ASP A 196 2.85 16.02 2.96
C ASP A 196 1.41 16.21 2.45
N ILE A 197 1.30 16.93 1.33
CA ILE A 197 0.01 17.25 0.69
C ILE A 197 -0.70 16.02 0.11
N ASN A 198 0.01 14.90 -0.08
CA ASN A 198 -0.58 13.65 -0.55
C ASN A 198 -1.47 12.98 0.52
N PHE A 199 -1.35 13.41 1.77
CA PHE A 199 -2.14 12.88 2.88
C PHE A 199 -2.66 14.02 3.77
N MET A 200 -3.75 14.65 3.32
CA MET A 200 -4.34 15.81 3.98
C MET A 200 -5.88 15.76 3.95
N GLY A 201 -6.53 16.62 4.73
CA GLY A 201 -7.97 16.73 4.70
C GLY A 201 -8.45 18.12 5.11
N SER A 202 -9.67 18.44 4.69
CA SER A 202 -10.26 19.76 4.90
C SER A 202 -11.78 19.67 4.99
N ILE A 203 -12.36 20.70 5.60
CA ILE A 203 -13.77 21.03 5.40
C ILE A 203 -13.95 21.69 4.02
N LYS A 204 -15.17 21.64 3.51
CA LYS A 204 -15.58 22.35 2.31
C LYS A 204 -15.37 23.87 2.48
N GLU A 205 -14.97 24.53 1.40
CA GLU A 205 -14.78 25.98 1.32
C GLU A 205 -13.84 26.55 2.40
N SER A 206 -12.83 25.77 2.80
CA SER A 206 -11.82 26.25 3.75
C SER A 206 -10.97 27.38 3.15
N PRO A 207 -10.82 28.53 3.84
CA PRO A 207 -10.03 29.65 3.34
C PRO A 207 -8.55 29.29 3.20
N VAL A 208 -8.01 28.45 4.08
CA VAL A 208 -6.61 28.02 4.02
C VAL A 208 -6.37 27.11 2.82
N MET A 209 -7.35 26.26 2.47
CA MET A 209 -7.27 25.42 1.27
C MET A 209 -7.31 26.29 0.01
N GLN A 210 -8.11 27.36 0.00
CA GLN A 210 -8.12 28.32 -1.11
C GLN A 210 -6.76 29.01 -1.26
N GLU A 211 -6.15 29.48 -0.16
CA GLU A 211 -4.80 30.06 -0.20
C GLU A 211 -3.75 29.08 -0.73
N LEU A 212 -3.87 27.79 -0.39
CA LEU A 212 -3.00 26.73 -0.91
C LEU A 212 -3.19 26.57 -2.43
N ILE A 213 -4.44 26.50 -2.91
CA ILE A 213 -4.75 26.41 -4.35
C ILE A 213 -4.16 27.60 -5.10
N ASP A 214 -4.36 28.82 -4.60
CA ASP A 214 -3.84 30.05 -5.22
C ASP A 214 -2.30 30.08 -5.24
N PHE A 215 -1.66 29.53 -4.21
CA PHE A 215 -0.21 29.35 -4.18
C PHE A 215 0.24 28.32 -5.23
N MET A 216 -0.37 27.13 -5.25
CA MET A 216 -0.05 26.07 -6.20
C MET A 216 -0.21 26.52 -7.66
N GLN A 217 -1.31 27.22 -7.98
CA GLN A 217 -1.54 27.72 -9.34
C GLN A 217 -0.45 28.69 -9.81
N ARG A 218 -0.03 29.62 -8.94
CA ARG A 218 1.04 30.57 -9.25
C ARG A 218 2.38 29.87 -9.43
N THR A 219 2.73 28.96 -8.53
CA THR A 219 4.00 28.24 -8.59
C THR A 219 4.09 27.35 -9.84
N ILE A 220 3.05 26.55 -10.12
CA ILE A 220 3.00 25.66 -11.29
C ILE A 220 3.05 26.44 -12.61
N SER A 221 2.49 27.65 -12.63
CA SER A 221 2.55 28.52 -13.82
C SER A 221 3.94 29.12 -14.06
N SER A 222 4.80 29.15 -13.04
CA SER A 222 6.14 29.75 -13.12
C SER A 222 7.26 28.73 -13.29
N ASP A 223 7.11 27.53 -12.72
CA ASP A 223 8.12 26.47 -12.75
C ASP A 223 7.58 25.21 -13.43
N TYR A 224 8.27 24.82 -14.50
CA TYR A 224 7.96 23.64 -15.31
C TYR A 224 8.99 22.51 -15.10
N THR A 225 9.89 22.67 -14.13
CA THR A 225 10.99 21.73 -13.85
C THR A 225 10.73 20.92 -12.58
N SER A 226 11.64 20.00 -12.24
CA SER A 226 11.59 19.25 -10.98
C SER A 226 12.09 20.03 -9.76
N GLN A 227 12.42 21.32 -9.92
CA GLN A 227 12.92 22.16 -8.84
C GLN A 227 11.88 22.28 -7.70
N LEU A 228 10.60 22.41 -8.04
CA LEU A 228 9.50 22.48 -7.07
C LEU A 228 9.48 21.27 -6.11
N GLU A 229 9.59 20.05 -6.65
CA GLU A 229 9.66 18.81 -5.85
C GLU A 229 10.94 18.76 -5.01
N PHE A 230 12.09 19.08 -5.61
CA PHE A 230 13.38 19.06 -4.91
C PHE A 230 13.43 20.05 -3.73
N LEU A 231 12.87 21.25 -3.90
CA LEU A 231 12.79 22.27 -2.86
C LEU A 231 11.66 22.03 -1.86
N GLY A 232 10.72 21.13 -2.17
CA GLY A 232 9.55 20.84 -1.35
C GLY A 232 8.66 22.06 -1.15
N GLU A 233 8.43 22.88 -2.17
CA GLU A 233 7.79 24.21 -1.99
C GLU A 233 6.38 24.13 -1.39
N PHE A 234 5.56 23.17 -1.84
CA PHE A 234 4.21 22.95 -1.29
C PHE A 234 4.29 22.53 0.18
N ASN A 235 5.20 21.61 0.51
CA ASN A 235 5.38 21.15 1.89
C ASN A 235 5.89 22.27 2.81
N ARG A 236 6.80 23.12 2.31
CA ARG A 236 7.30 24.30 3.02
C ARG A 236 6.22 25.33 3.29
N TRP A 237 5.34 25.54 2.31
CA TRP A 237 4.19 26.41 2.49
C TRP A 237 3.28 25.87 3.61
N CYS A 238 3.00 24.57 3.59
CA CYS A 238 2.18 23.91 4.62
C CYS A 238 2.84 24.01 6.01
N ASP A 239 4.13 23.73 6.12
CA ASP A 239 4.89 23.83 7.38
C ASP A 239 4.85 25.24 7.98
N CYS A 240 4.99 26.29 7.16
CA CYS A 240 4.84 27.67 7.60
C CYS A 240 3.46 27.93 8.24
N ARG A 241 2.40 27.32 7.72
CA ARG A 241 1.02 27.48 8.19
C ARG A 241 0.70 26.59 9.39
N VAL A 242 1.34 25.42 9.48
CA VAL A 242 1.33 24.56 10.67
C VAL A 242 1.96 25.30 11.86
N LYS A 243 3.14 25.91 11.66
CA LYS A 243 3.83 26.71 12.70
C LYS A 243 3.02 27.92 13.18
N ARG A 244 2.15 28.46 12.32
CA ARG A 244 1.20 29.55 12.65
C ARG A 244 -0.11 29.06 13.28
N GLY A 245 -0.30 27.75 13.44
CA GLY A 245 -1.52 27.16 14.00
C GLY A 245 -2.75 27.24 13.07
N GLN A 246 -2.55 27.53 11.79
CA GLN A 246 -3.62 27.63 10.78
C GLN A 246 -3.97 26.25 10.19
N ILE A 247 -2.98 25.36 10.10
CA ILE A 247 -3.14 23.97 9.69
C ILE A 247 -2.83 23.07 10.88
N ARG A 248 -3.63 22.01 11.06
CA ARG A 248 -3.36 20.98 12.07
C ARG A 248 -2.43 19.91 11.49
N GLN A 249 -1.34 19.60 12.20
CA GLN A 249 -0.46 18.50 11.81
C GLN A 249 -0.86 17.22 12.53
N ILE A 250 -1.07 16.14 11.78
CA ILE A 250 -1.27 14.79 12.33
C ILE A 250 0.11 14.11 12.42
N PRO A 251 0.51 13.60 13.59
CA PRO A 251 1.84 13.04 13.78
C PRO A 251 2.05 11.74 13.01
N GLY A 252 3.28 11.52 12.52
CA GLY A 252 3.63 10.34 11.73
C GLY A 252 3.39 8.99 12.43
N LYS A 253 3.36 8.96 13.77
CA LYS A 253 3.00 7.75 14.55
C LYS A 253 1.60 7.23 14.22
N MET A 254 0.65 8.14 13.95
CA MET A 254 -0.74 7.76 13.67
C MET A 254 -0.90 7.07 12.30
N ILE A 255 0.01 7.33 11.36
CA ILE A 255 -0.02 6.76 10.00
C ILE A 255 1.08 5.70 9.77
N GLY A 256 1.76 5.27 10.83
CA GLY A 256 2.72 4.15 10.77
C GLY A 256 4.01 4.45 10.02
N VAL A 257 4.46 5.72 10.00
CA VAL A 257 5.80 6.09 9.49
C VAL A 257 6.85 6.22 10.60
N LYS A 258 6.41 6.19 11.86
CA LYS A 258 7.26 6.24 13.06
C LYS A 258 6.96 5.05 13.96
N THR A 259 7.99 4.51 14.61
CA THR A 259 7.84 3.54 15.69
C THR A 259 7.35 4.22 16.98
N MET A 260 7.09 3.42 18.02
CA MET A 260 6.84 3.92 19.37
C MET A 260 7.91 4.91 19.85
N ASP A 261 9.17 4.60 19.54
CA ASP A 261 10.37 5.34 19.96
C ASP A 261 10.73 6.52 19.03
N ASP A 262 9.80 6.96 18.17
CA ASP A 262 10.01 8.04 17.19
C ASP A 262 11.05 7.72 16.09
N GLU A 263 11.43 6.44 15.92
CA GLU A 263 12.32 6.04 14.84
C GLU A 263 11.58 5.93 13.50
N MET A 264 12.28 6.30 12.42
CA MET A 264 11.74 6.25 11.06
C MET A 264 11.54 4.81 10.57
N ILE A 265 10.34 4.53 10.06
CA ILE A 265 10.03 3.26 9.38
C ILE A 265 10.31 3.43 7.89
N LEU A 266 11.41 2.83 7.43
CA LEU A 266 11.82 2.83 6.02
C LEU A 266 11.23 1.63 5.25
N VAL A 267 11.28 1.68 3.91
CA VAL A 267 10.98 0.52 3.04
C VAL A 267 11.76 -0.71 3.46
N ASP A 268 13.03 -0.53 3.81
CA ASP A 268 13.95 -1.59 4.19
C ASP A 268 13.42 -2.32 5.44
N ASN A 269 12.82 -1.60 6.39
CA ASN A 269 12.18 -2.14 7.59
C ASN A 269 10.85 -2.83 7.23
N LEU A 270 10.02 -2.20 6.39
CA LEU A 270 8.73 -2.77 5.97
C LEU A 270 8.89 -4.07 5.18
N LEU A 271 9.98 -4.19 4.42
CA LEU A 271 10.31 -5.34 3.59
C LEU A 271 11.30 -6.32 4.25
N SER A 272 11.61 -6.13 5.54
CA SER A 272 12.37 -7.09 6.34
C SER A 272 11.45 -8.11 7.02
N ASN A 273 12.08 -9.06 7.72
CA ASN A 273 11.36 -10.05 8.53
C ASN A 273 11.20 -9.59 9.99
N ASP A 274 11.81 -8.47 10.34
CA ASP A 274 11.92 -7.99 11.72
C ASP A 274 10.60 -7.38 12.19
N TYR A 275 10.38 -7.48 13.49
CA TYR A 275 9.21 -6.90 14.11
C TYR A 275 9.32 -5.37 14.13
N ILE A 276 8.24 -4.68 13.78
CA ILE A 276 8.15 -3.22 13.87
C ILE A 276 7.18 -2.90 15.01
N ASP A 277 7.67 -2.19 16.02
CA ASP A 277 6.86 -1.73 17.14
C ASP A 277 6.05 -0.49 16.74
N LEU A 278 4.83 -0.75 16.26
CA LEU A 278 3.88 0.28 15.84
C LEU A 278 3.10 0.83 17.04
N TYR A 279 2.73 2.10 16.95
CA TYR A 279 1.90 2.70 17.97
C TYR A 279 0.53 1.99 18.08
N PRO A 280 0.07 1.58 19.28
CA PRO A 280 -1.16 0.81 19.42
C PRO A 280 -2.41 1.50 18.88
N LYS A 281 -2.40 2.84 18.76
CA LYS A 281 -3.49 3.61 18.17
C LYS A 281 -3.20 4.12 16.74
N THR A 282 -2.26 3.50 16.04
CA THR A 282 -2.01 3.75 14.63
C THR A 282 -3.22 3.36 13.78
N TYR A 283 -3.59 4.20 12.82
CA TYR A 283 -4.70 3.95 11.89
C TYR A 283 -4.30 3.01 10.75
N GLY A 284 -3.01 2.95 10.43
CA GLY A 284 -2.50 2.18 9.31
C GLY A 284 -1.01 2.38 9.09
N ILE A 285 -0.46 1.74 8.06
CA ILE A 285 0.94 1.86 7.67
C ILE A 285 1.00 2.53 6.31
N TYR A 286 1.65 3.69 6.23
CA TYR A 286 1.93 4.32 4.95
C TYR A 286 3.13 3.67 4.26
N ILE A 287 2.87 2.99 3.15
CA ILE A 287 3.91 2.35 2.34
C ILE A 287 4.39 3.35 1.28
N PRO A 288 5.68 3.74 1.24
CA PRO A 288 6.19 4.70 0.27
C PRO A 288 6.37 4.04 -1.11
N ALA A 289 5.29 4.05 -1.90
CA ALA A 289 5.22 3.39 -3.21
C ALA A 289 6.29 3.88 -4.20
N LYS A 290 6.57 5.20 -4.24
CA LYS A 290 7.60 5.77 -5.13
C LYS A 290 8.98 5.17 -4.85
N GLU A 291 9.32 4.89 -3.59
CA GLU A 291 10.62 4.30 -3.23
C GLU A 291 10.74 2.85 -3.66
N ILE A 292 9.66 2.07 -3.53
CA ILE A 292 9.60 0.68 -3.99
C ILE A 292 9.85 0.59 -5.50
N LEU A 293 9.30 1.54 -6.26
CA LEU A 293 9.47 1.60 -7.72
C LEU A 293 10.85 2.15 -8.14
N ASN A 294 11.39 3.12 -7.41
CA ASN A 294 12.68 3.74 -7.75
C ASN A 294 13.87 2.84 -7.39
N ARG A 295 13.74 1.99 -6.36
CA ARG A 295 14.80 1.11 -5.89
C ARG A 295 14.63 -0.28 -6.49
N ARG A 296 15.49 -0.63 -7.46
CA ARG A 296 15.53 -1.95 -8.12
C ARG A 296 15.52 -3.15 -7.15
N HIS A 297 16.10 -2.98 -5.96
CA HIS A 297 16.13 -4.01 -4.91
C HIS A 297 14.73 -4.38 -4.38
N TYR A 298 13.74 -3.48 -4.46
CA TYR A 298 12.39 -3.67 -3.92
C TYR A 298 11.31 -3.83 -4.99
N GLU A 299 11.64 -3.64 -6.27
CA GLU A 299 10.68 -3.79 -7.38
C GLU A 299 10.01 -5.18 -7.43
N TRP A 300 10.67 -6.23 -6.94
CA TRP A 300 10.08 -7.57 -6.89
C TRP A 300 8.78 -7.59 -6.08
N PHE A 301 8.68 -6.78 -5.02
CA PHE A 301 7.49 -6.68 -4.19
C PHE A 301 6.30 -6.10 -4.96
N ALA A 302 6.56 -5.07 -5.78
CA ALA A 302 5.55 -4.47 -6.64
C ALA A 302 4.98 -5.45 -7.68
N ARG A 303 5.73 -6.50 -8.05
CA ARG A 303 5.32 -7.51 -9.04
C ARG A 303 4.61 -8.73 -8.43
N LEU A 304 4.64 -8.89 -7.11
CA LEU A 304 4.02 -10.05 -6.46
C LEU A 304 2.51 -10.04 -6.67
N SER A 305 1.95 -11.21 -6.96
CA SER A 305 0.49 -11.40 -6.93
C SER A 305 -0.05 -11.21 -5.50
N PRO A 306 -1.35 -10.87 -5.32
CA PRO A 306 -1.92 -10.67 -3.98
C PRO A 306 -1.74 -11.88 -3.06
N LYS A 307 -1.81 -13.10 -3.61
CA LYS A 307 -1.56 -14.33 -2.86
C LYS A 307 -0.11 -14.44 -2.38
N GLN A 308 0.85 -14.16 -3.26
CA GLN A 308 2.27 -14.18 -2.90
C GLN A 308 2.61 -13.10 -1.88
N VAL A 309 1.98 -11.92 -1.95
CA VAL A 309 2.11 -10.89 -0.92
C VAL A 309 1.68 -11.48 0.43
N LEU A 310 0.47 -12.04 0.54
CA LEU A 310 -0.05 -12.60 1.79
C LEU A 310 0.76 -13.81 2.33
N GLU A 311 1.36 -14.62 1.47
CA GLU A 311 2.17 -15.78 1.85
C GLU A 311 3.64 -15.45 2.15
N SER A 312 4.12 -14.26 1.78
CA SER A 312 5.52 -13.88 1.96
C SER A 312 5.87 -13.67 3.45
N ASN A 313 7.07 -14.10 3.84
CA ASN A 313 7.56 -13.98 5.22
C ASN A 313 8.11 -12.58 5.53
N ILE A 314 7.41 -11.53 5.12
CA ILE A 314 7.79 -10.14 5.30
C ILE A 314 6.88 -9.51 6.34
N ILE A 315 7.37 -8.54 7.12
CA ILE A 315 6.56 -7.89 8.15
C ILE A 315 5.34 -7.17 7.57
N ILE A 316 5.46 -6.42 6.46
CA ILE A 316 4.31 -5.75 5.86
C ILE A 316 3.20 -6.73 5.44
N SER A 317 3.58 -7.91 4.95
CA SER A 317 2.64 -8.94 4.53
C SER A 317 1.82 -9.51 5.68
N LYS A 318 2.44 -9.64 6.86
CA LYS A 318 1.74 -10.02 8.09
C LYS A 318 0.72 -8.94 8.49
N TYR A 319 1.09 -7.67 8.41
CA TYR A 319 0.17 -6.56 8.66
C TYR A 319 -0.97 -6.52 7.63
N ILE A 320 -0.70 -6.75 6.34
CA ILE A 320 -1.74 -6.82 5.30
C ILE A 320 -2.73 -7.95 5.60
N LEU A 321 -2.22 -9.12 6.00
CA LEU A 321 -3.06 -10.27 6.37
C LEU A 321 -3.96 -9.95 7.56
N LEU A 322 -3.43 -9.27 8.58
CA LEU A 322 -4.23 -8.81 9.71
C LEU A 322 -5.28 -7.80 9.29
N ALA A 323 -4.95 -6.78 8.51
CA ALA A 323 -5.91 -5.78 8.06
C ALA A 323 -7.02 -6.37 7.16
N THR A 324 -6.75 -7.48 6.46
CA THR A 324 -7.70 -8.13 5.56
C THR A 324 -8.62 -9.13 6.27
N THR A 325 -8.24 -9.61 7.47
CA THR A 325 -9.03 -10.61 8.18
C THR A 325 -10.17 -9.95 8.98
N PRO A 326 -11.44 -10.36 8.77
CA PRO A 326 -12.61 -9.66 9.32
C PRO A 326 -12.75 -9.73 10.86
N ASP A 327 -12.06 -10.66 11.52
CA ASP A 327 -12.15 -10.89 12.97
C ASP A 327 -11.05 -10.16 13.79
N SER A 328 -10.13 -9.45 13.14
CA SER A 328 -8.91 -8.92 13.76
C SER A 328 -9.02 -7.45 14.21
N LYS A 329 -10.20 -6.98 14.63
CA LYS A 329 -10.40 -5.59 15.12
C LYS A 329 -9.47 -5.17 16.28
N GLN A 330 -8.57 -6.04 16.74
CA GLN A 330 -7.55 -5.80 17.75
C GLN A 330 -6.34 -6.77 17.63
N GLY A 331 -5.89 -7.09 16.43
CA GLY A 331 -4.69 -7.92 16.25
C GLY A 331 -3.39 -7.15 16.49
N THR A 332 -2.93 -7.02 17.75
CA THR A 332 -1.55 -6.59 18.02
C THR A 332 -0.61 -7.73 17.64
N ILE A 333 0.31 -7.50 16.69
CA ILE A 333 1.43 -8.43 16.50
C ILE A 333 2.31 -8.25 17.74
N GLU A 334 2.41 -9.27 18.58
CA GLU A 334 3.45 -9.30 19.61
C GLU A 334 4.72 -9.89 19.00
N ALA A 335 5.88 -9.40 19.43
CA ALA A 335 7.14 -10.07 19.12
C ALA A 335 7.04 -11.53 19.57
N MET A 336 7.57 -12.49 18.78
CA MET A 336 7.72 -13.85 19.30
C MET A 336 8.58 -13.75 20.55
N GLU A 337 7.99 -13.99 21.74
CA GLU A 337 8.78 -14.27 22.92
C GLU A 337 9.73 -15.40 22.55
N ASN A 338 11.03 -15.16 22.73
CA ASN A 338 12.04 -16.20 22.59
C ASN A 338 11.55 -17.41 23.37
N LYS A 339 11.37 -18.53 22.65
CA LYS A 339 10.77 -19.78 23.15
C LYS A 339 11.12 -19.99 24.63
N PRO A 340 10.13 -20.31 25.49
CA PRO A 340 10.40 -20.53 26.91
C PRO A 340 11.55 -21.53 27.04
N LYS A 341 12.45 -21.34 28.02
CA LYS A 341 13.66 -22.17 28.23
C LYS A 341 13.39 -23.69 28.23
N ASN A 342 12.13 -24.10 28.45
CA ASN A 342 11.67 -25.48 28.48
C ASN A 342 10.80 -25.89 27.26
N TRP A 343 10.94 -25.23 26.10
CA TRP A 343 10.20 -25.63 24.90
C TRP A 343 10.76 -26.94 24.30
N ILE A 344 9.98 -28.02 24.40
CA ILE A 344 10.29 -29.29 23.75
C ILE A 344 9.76 -29.23 22.32
N GLY A 345 10.66 -29.13 21.34
CA GLY A 345 10.29 -29.18 19.92
C GLY A 345 9.94 -30.59 19.48
N TYR A 346 8.76 -30.78 18.90
CA TYR A 346 8.42 -32.01 18.17
C TYR A 346 8.86 -31.86 16.71
N TRP A 347 9.41 -32.92 16.15
CA TRP A 347 9.80 -32.97 14.73
C TRP A 347 9.15 -34.16 14.05
N GLN A 348 8.76 -33.97 12.80
CA GLN A 348 8.23 -35.03 11.96
C GLN A 348 9.41 -35.79 11.33
N VAL A 349 9.44 -37.10 11.52
CA VAL A 349 10.48 -37.94 10.92
C VAL A 349 10.31 -37.90 9.39
N PRO A 350 11.37 -37.75 8.58
CA PRO A 350 11.26 -37.50 7.15
C PRO A 350 10.78 -38.73 6.37
N SER A 351 10.52 -39.85 7.06
CA SER A 351 10.07 -41.11 6.50
C SER A 351 8.62 -41.09 6.00
N GLY A 352 7.89 -39.97 6.14
CA GLY A 352 6.55 -39.79 5.55
C GLY A 352 5.41 -40.50 6.28
N PHE A 353 5.68 -41.21 7.38
CA PHE A 353 4.69 -42.00 8.13
C PHE A 353 3.89 -41.21 9.19
N GLY A 354 3.98 -39.87 9.22
CA GLY A 354 3.22 -39.05 10.17
C GLY A 354 3.58 -39.27 11.65
N LEU A 355 4.70 -39.93 11.94
CA LEU A 355 5.20 -40.16 13.29
C LEU A 355 5.91 -38.90 13.82
N TRP A 356 5.43 -38.40 14.96
CA TRP A 356 6.00 -37.26 15.68
C TRP A 356 6.85 -37.74 16.85
N GLY A 357 8.07 -37.23 16.95
CA GLY A 357 8.99 -37.54 18.06
C GLY A 357 9.56 -36.28 18.69
N MET A 358 10.12 -36.42 19.89
CA MET A 358 10.93 -35.35 20.50
C MET A 358 12.17 -35.11 19.65
N LYS A 359 12.52 -33.84 19.42
CA LYS A 359 13.72 -33.46 18.69
C LYS A 359 14.97 -33.94 19.45
N PRO A 360 15.83 -34.78 18.86
CA PRO A 360 17.08 -35.18 19.50
C PRO A 360 18.02 -33.98 19.65
N ILE A 361 18.68 -33.85 20.80
CA ILE A 361 19.64 -32.79 21.16
C ILE A 361 21.02 -33.45 21.32
N PRO A 362 22.15 -32.95 20.75
CA PRO A 362 22.38 -32.32 19.45
C PRO A 362 23.52 -33.01 18.64
N PHE A 363 23.42 -33.07 17.31
CA PHE A 363 24.61 -32.79 16.50
C PHE A 363 24.79 -31.28 16.59
N ALA A 364 25.83 -30.85 17.31
CA ALA A 364 26.03 -29.47 17.67
C ALA A 364 26.19 -28.58 16.44
N THR A 365 25.32 -27.59 16.33
CA THR A 365 25.57 -26.33 15.66
C THR A 365 26.75 -25.63 16.35
N HIS A 366 27.96 -25.79 15.81
CA HIS A 366 29.09 -24.94 16.13
C HIS A 366 29.58 -24.23 14.87
N LEU A 367 29.33 -22.91 14.89
CA LEU A 367 30.18 -21.82 14.40
C LEU A 367 31.53 -22.25 13.81
N ILE A 368 31.80 -21.75 12.60
CA ILE A 368 33.10 -21.73 11.93
C ILE A 368 34.17 -21.19 12.89
N ARG A 369 35.27 -21.92 13.05
CA ARG A 369 36.53 -21.39 13.60
C ARG A 369 37.63 -21.61 12.57
N LYS A 370 38.30 -20.51 12.21
CA LYS A 370 39.53 -20.45 11.40
C LYS A 370 40.57 -21.41 11.97
N ASP A 371 41.04 -22.36 11.18
CA ASP A 371 42.27 -23.07 11.50
C ASP A 371 43.46 -22.19 11.11
N THR A 372 44.11 -21.66 12.15
CA THR A 372 45.50 -21.21 12.12
C THR A 372 46.42 -22.41 12.10
N ASP A 373 47.43 -22.36 11.24
CA ASP A 373 48.52 -23.34 11.09
C ASP A 373 49.09 -23.85 12.42
N PRO A 374 49.66 -25.07 12.42
CA PRO A 374 50.80 -25.37 13.26
C PRO A 374 52.03 -25.69 12.41
N LYS A 375 53.09 -24.89 12.62
CA LYS A 375 54.48 -25.36 12.62
C LYS A 375 54.77 -25.99 14.01
N PRO A 376 55.81 -26.82 14.18
CA PRO A 376 56.99 -27.04 13.33
C PRO A 376 56.91 -28.25 12.39
#